data_AF-A0A9N8HK25-F1
#
_entry.id   AF-A0A9N8HK25-F1
#
_cell.length_a   1.000
_cell.length_b   1.000
_cell.length_c   1.000
_cell.angle_alpha   90.00
_cell.angle_beta   90.00
_cell.angle_gamma   90.00
#
_symmetry.space_group_name_H-M   'P 1'
#
loop_
_entity.id
_entity.type
_entity.pdbx_description
1 polymer ?
#
loop_
_entity_poly.entity_id
_entity_poly.type
_entity_poly.pdbx_seq_one_letter_code
_entity_poly.pdbx_strand_id
1 'polypeptide(L)'
;MKFVTAVSWIAGVSSVAAFAGLSTFTGRPMQQATGYRASWLMYENSPDGAAKGGGGDQANVWSVLAHTERWICETLASTETDNGNPYSRKEVNYVCETNADSPMIAANMFKRLREARELGQRHGKTEADHKVDQGSNYRPHTLRQTQVMVIPGNENLSGSFQVFDDFINAVNTARRNARDYVTDTSIERLDQEMAGEEAREWSVSVNCAHLHPDFGKKSPEEELQQMKEEEESGEVDLHAQEYAEKRLLARQSPYPTVVVEVRATPPPDWGHAIPPPPPQAADVTDDEDDEEGEGMSEQYKYNRKKLLQKEVTASDIQKLEALFGKAAAKDHPLQTGGDEKKESSEPKGEEHDFYASIGKTIEEISPVSHMRMAQQWITENDEKFSPVTSPFTESESAEVDHAYEFVFTNLAMQKHQASVDNIHGSRRQYLVMPHFLSSSATSLEKFTKEVMNIVKTLPDLDGRVKLSTFHPEHVQQERRSPLPIICLQWTEGNMKP
;
A
#
# COMPACT_ATOMS: atom_id res chain seq x y z
N MET A 1 3.46 -69.28 9.78
CA MET A 1 3.54 -68.95 11.22
C MET A 1 4.44 -67.75 11.42
N LYS A 2 3.86 -66.57 11.69
CA LYS A 2 4.39 -65.52 12.56
C LYS A 2 3.35 -64.39 12.62
N PHE A 3 3.29 -63.79 13.80
CA PHE A 3 2.15 -63.11 14.40
C PHE A 3 1.92 -61.68 13.88
N VAL A 4 0.65 -61.29 14.01
CA VAL A 4 0.11 -59.93 14.04
C VAL A 4 0.81 -59.08 15.10
N THR A 5 1.09 -57.81 14.80
CA THR A 5 1.11 -56.76 15.83
C THR A 5 0.71 -55.42 15.22
N ALA A 6 -0.50 -54.99 15.54
CA ALA A 6 -0.94 -53.62 15.42
C ALA A 6 -0.41 -52.85 16.63
N VAL A 7 0.17 -51.67 16.40
CA VAL A 7 0.52 -50.74 17.46
C VAL A 7 0.13 -49.33 17.02
N SER A 8 -0.92 -48.83 17.66
CA SER A 8 -1.39 -47.46 17.67
C SER A 8 -0.68 -46.72 18.81
N TRP A 9 -0.07 -45.57 18.53
CA TRP A 9 0.23 -44.54 19.54
C TRP A 9 -0.11 -43.16 19.00
N ILE A 10 -1.11 -42.54 19.64
CA ILE A 10 -1.39 -41.11 19.63
C ILE A 10 -0.71 -40.54 20.87
N ALA A 11 0.23 -39.62 20.67
CA ALA A 11 0.62 -38.53 21.57
C ALA A 11 1.61 -37.68 20.75
N GLY A 12 1.38 -36.42 20.39
CA GLY A 12 0.69 -35.39 21.15
C GLY A 12 1.72 -34.51 21.86
N VAL A 13 2.59 -33.81 21.11
CA VAL A 13 3.26 -32.59 21.60
C VAL A 13 3.44 -31.65 20.40
N SER A 14 2.51 -30.71 20.25
CA SER A 14 2.60 -29.60 19.31
C SER A 14 3.17 -28.42 20.09
N SER A 15 4.44 -28.09 19.85
CA SER A 15 5.06 -26.88 20.39
C SER A 15 4.99 -25.78 19.35
N VAL A 16 3.89 -25.04 19.37
CA VAL A 16 3.71 -23.78 18.66
C VAL A 16 4.50 -22.71 19.42
N ALA A 17 5.64 -22.27 18.86
CA ALA A 17 6.32 -21.07 19.31
C ALA A 17 5.66 -19.86 18.64
N ALA A 18 4.58 -19.35 19.25
CA ALA A 18 4.01 -18.06 18.91
C ALA A 18 4.92 -16.97 19.48
N PHE A 19 5.57 -16.20 18.61
CA PHE A 19 6.29 -14.99 18.99
C PHE A 19 5.30 -13.83 19.01
N ALA A 20 4.66 -13.63 20.17
CA ALA A 20 3.82 -12.46 20.46
C ALA A 20 4.48 -11.67 21.58
N GLY A 21 4.89 -10.43 21.31
CA GLY A 21 5.45 -9.55 22.33
C GLY A 21 5.91 -8.20 21.78
N LEU A 22 5.01 -7.22 21.76
CA LEU A 22 5.11 -6.05 22.66
C LEU A 22 3.96 -5.07 22.37
N SER A 23 3.08 -4.99 23.35
CA SER A 23 1.99 -4.02 23.46
C SER A 23 2.47 -2.73 24.12
N THR A 24 1.87 -1.62 23.68
CA THR A 24 1.45 -0.46 24.49
C THR A 24 2.46 0.22 25.44
N PHE A 25 2.84 1.45 25.07
CA PHE A 25 3.18 2.49 26.04
C PHE A 25 2.36 3.76 25.77
N THR A 26 1.35 3.98 26.60
CA THR A 26 0.51 5.19 26.59
C THR A 26 1.10 6.28 27.50
N GLY A 27 1.11 7.51 27.01
CA GLY A 27 0.74 8.68 27.80
C GLY A 27 1.87 9.53 28.41
N ARG A 28 2.10 10.71 27.82
CA ARG A 28 2.38 11.96 28.57
C ARG A 28 1.75 13.18 27.87
N PRO A 29 1.32 14.19 28.65
CA PRO A 29 0.43 15.24 28.17
C PRO A 29 1.17 16.34 27.40
N MET A 30 0.44 16.91 26.45
CA MET A 30 0.78 18.06 25.63
C MET A 30 0.89 19.32 26.50
N GLN A 31 2.10 19.86 26.66
CA GLN A 31 2.32 21.22 27.14
C GLN A 31 2.51 22.14 25.94
N GLN A 32 1.63 23.12 25.81
CA GLN A 32 1.81 24.29 24.95
C GLN A 32 3.07 25.04 25.37
N ALA A 33 3.99 25.25 24.43
CA ALA A 33 5.08 26.21 24.58
C ALA A 33 5.33 26.92 23.24
N THR A 34 4.83 28.15 23.18
CA THR A 34 5.31 29.20 22.27
C THR A 34 6.80 29.45 22.52
N GLY A 35 7.63 29.41 21.48
CA GLY A 35 9.01 29.90 21.58
C GLY A 35 9.95 29.21 20.61
N TYR A 36 10.55 30.01 19.73
CA TYR A 36 11.72 29.71 18.91
C TYR A 36 12.64 28.69 19.58
N ARG A 37 12.67 27.44 19.08
CA ARG A 37 13.74 26.50 19.41
C ARG A 37 14.80 26.59 18.33
N ALA A 38 15.94 27.13 18.73
CA ALA A 38 17.21 26.96 18.06
C ALA A 38 17.43 25.47 17.76
N SER A 39 17.66 25.17 16.48
CA SER A 39 18.18 23.91 15.98
C SER A 39 19.51 23.60 16.66
N TRP A 40 19.46 22.88 17.79
CA TRP A 40 20.62 22.23 18.36
C TRP A 40 20.95 21.02 17.48
N LEU A 41 21.84 21.22 16.49
CA LEU A 41 22.62 20.14 15.89
C LEU A 41 23.46 19.51 17.00
N MET A 42 22.92 18.49 17.66
CA MET A 42 23.70 17.60 18.53
C MET A 42 24.28 16.49 17.65
N TYR A 43 25.17 16.84 16.73
CA TYR A 43 26.10 15.87 16.18
C TYR A 43 27.36 15.97 17.04
N GLU A 44 27.60 14.97 17.88
CA GLU A 44 28.91 14.80 18.50
C GLU A 44 29.94 14.72 17.38
N ASN A 45 30.77 15.77 17.27
CA ASN A 45 32.07 15.66 16.65
C ASN A 45 32.85 14.64 17.48
N SER A 46 32.77 13.36 17.12
CA SER A 46 33.71 12.36 17.61
C SER A 46 34.91 12.40 16.66
N PRO A 47 36.05 12.99 17.05
CA PRO A 47 37.25 12.95 16.23
C PRO A 47 37.89 11.57 16.40
N ASP A 48 38.19 10.93 15.28
CA ASP A 48 39.24 9.90 15.15
C ASP A 48 39.27 8.80 16.22
N GLY A 49 38.29 7.90 16.16
CA GLY A 49 38.41 6.56 16.72
C GLY A 49 38.77 5.56 15.64
N ALA A 50 40.05 5.49 15.25
CA ALA A 50 40.60 4.44 14.40
C ALA A 50 40.50 3.07 15.12
N ALA A 51 39.31 2.48 15.12
CA ALA A 51 39.10 1.10 15.50
C ALA A 51 39.56 0.21 14.34
N LYS A 52 40.87 -0.07 14.31
CA LYS A 52 41.41 -1.24 13.63
C LYS A 52 40.83 -2.48 14.29
N GLY A 53 39.72 -2.99 13.76
CA GLY A 53 39.13 -4.26 14.16
C GLY A 53 38.16 -4.70 13.06
N GLY A 54 38.59 -5.67 12.25
CA GLY A 54 37.88 -6.12 11.05
C GLY A 54 36.39 -6.40 11.26
N GLY A 55 35.59 -5.66 10.52
CA GLY A 55 34.15 -5.80 10.34
C GLY A 55 33.75 -4.67 9.40
N GLY A 56 33.18 -5.00 8.23
CA GLY A 56 33.12 -4.13 7.05
C GLY A 56 32.63 -2.70 7.29
N ASP A 57 33.06 -1.80 6.39
CA ASP A 57 32.74 -0.36 6.30
C ASP A 57 31.23 -0.06 6.40
N GLN A 58 30.63 -0.25 7.57
CA GLN A 58 29.33 0.31 7.89
C GLN A 58 29.58 1.79 8.16
N ALA A 59 29.46 2.58 7.10
CA ALA A 59 29.44 4.04 7.19
C ALA A 59 28.49 4.44 8.33
N ASN A 60 29.00 5.22 9.29
CA ASN A 60 28.21 5.66 10.43
C ASN A 60 26.95 6.36 9.91
N VAL A 61 25.77 5.84 10.26
CA VAL A 61 24.47 6.35 9.81
C VAL A 61 24.37 7.87 9.99
N TRP A 62 24.86 8.38 11.11
CA TRP A 62 24.82 9.81 11.41
C TRP A 62 25.75 10.63 10.52
N SER A 63 26.92 10.10 10.14
CA SER A 63 27.82 10.82 9.22
C SER A 63 27.27 10.83 7.80
N VAL A 64 26.63 9.75 7.35
CA VAL A 64 25.95 9.67 6.05
C VAL A 64 24.82 10.71 5.97
N LEU A 65 23.98 10.78 7.01
CA LEU A 65 22.88 11.74 7.08
C LEU A 65 23.40 13.19 7.16
N ALA A 66 24.36 13.47 8.03
CA ALA A 66 24.93 14.81 8.17
C ALA A 66 25.63 15.27 6.88
N HIS A 67 26.31 14.36 6.16
CA HIS A 67 26.93 14.67 4.87
C HIS A 67 25.89 15.00 3.80
N THR A 68 24.80 14.23 3.76
CA THR A 68 23.69 14.45 2.81
C THR A 68 22.95 15.75 3.12
N GLU A 69 22.67 16.02 4.40
CA GLU A 69 22.05 17.27 4.86
C GLU A 69 22.93 18.48 4.52
N ARG A 70 24.24 18.42 4.78
CA ARG A 70 25.19 19.46 4.40
C ARG A 70 25.18 19.70 2.89
N TRP A 71 25.26 18.62 2.10
CA TRP A 71 25.22 18.70 0.63
C TRP A 71 23.92 19.36 0.13
N ILE A 72 22.76 19.02 0.67
CA ILE A 72 21.48 19.66 0.32
C ILE A 72 21.52 21.15 0.67
N CYS A 73 21.97 21.49 1.88
CA CYS A 73 22.09 22.88 2.31
C CYS A 73 23.00 23.69 1.38
N GLU A 74 24.17 23.17 1.02
CA GLU A 74 25.13 23.83 0.11
C GLU A 74 24.56 23.99 -1.30
N THR A 75 23.95 22.92 -1.83
CA THR A 75 23.30 22.91 -3.15
C THR A 75 22.16 23.93 -3.21
N LEU A 76 21.33 24.02 -2.17
CA LEU A 76 20.21 24.95 -2.10
C LEU A 76 20.63 26.39 -1.75
N ALA A 77 21.68 26.59 -0.95
CA ALA A 77 22.21 27.92 -0.62
C ALA A 77 22.77 28.62 -1.87
N SER A 78 23.32 27.85 -2.81
CA SER A 78 23.80 28.38 -4.10
C SER A 78 22.68 28.99 -4.99
N THR A 79 21.42 28.79 -4.60
CA THR A 79 20.22 29.32 -5.28
C THR A 79 19.53 30.47 -4.52
N GLU A 80 20.13 30.98 -3.45
CA GLU A 80 19.59 32.14 -2.72
C GLU A 80 19.65 33.41 -3.56
N THR A 81 18.48 33.84 -4.04
CA THR A 81 18.22 35.23 -4.47
C THR A 81 17.95 36.12 -3.26
N ASP A 82 18.05 37.45 -3.40
CA ASP A 82 17.79 38.45 -2.32
C ASP A 82 16.43 38.29 -1.59
N ASN A 83 15.48 37.54 -2.15
CA ASN A 83 14.18 37.22 -1.53
C ASN A 83 14.20 35.95 -0.64
N GLY A 84 15.38 35.35 -0.40
CA GLY A 84 15.54 34.08 0.30
C GLY A 84 15.12 32.89 -0.57
N ASN A 85 15.66 31.70 -0.27
CA ASN A 85 15.23 30.48 -0.96
C ASN A 85 13.84 30.05 -0.44
N PRO A 86 12.76 30.06 -1.25
CA PRO A 86 11.43 29.62 -0.81
C PRO A 86 11.40 28.13 -0.43
N TYR A 87 12.46 27.38 -0.74
CA TYR A 87 12.65 25.97 -0.42
C TYR A 87 13.45 25.73 0.88
N SER A 88 14.11 26.75 1.47
CA SER A 88 14.94 26.58 2.68
C SER A 88 14.15 26.35 3.97
N ARG A 89 12.82 26.54 3.94
CA ARG A 89 11.92 26.37 5.11
C ARG A 89 11.13 25.06 5.11
N LYS A 90 11.40 24.14 4.19
CA LYS A 90 10.64 22.89 4.12
C LYS A 90 11.15 21.91 5.16
N GLU A 91 10.23 21.36 5.94
CA GLU A 91 10.52 20.23 6.83
C GLU A 91 10.90 19.04 5.96
N VAL A 92 12.21 18.79 5.87
CA VAL A 92 12.78 17.61 5.21
C VAL A 92 13.05 16.57 6.29
N ASN A 93 12.45 15.40 6.15
CA ASN A 93 12.73 14.27 7.02
C ASN A 93 13.81 13.39 6.39
N TYR A 94 14.87 13.09 7.13
CA TYR A 94 15.99 12.28 6.65
C TYR A 94 15.91 10.85 7.20
N VAL A 95 16.09 9.88 6.32
CA VAL A 95 16.12 8.45 6.65
C VAL A 95 17.36 7.84 6.01
N CYS A 96 18.10 7.05 6.78
CA CYS A 96 19.20 6.25 6.27
C CYS A 96 18.75 4.80 6.17
N GLU A 97 18.87 4.22 4.99
CA GLU A 97 18.64 2.81 4.72
C GLU A 97 19.92 2.02 4.97
N THR A 98 19.96 1.30 6.09
CA THR A 98 21.14 0.55 6.53
C THR A 98 21.21 -0.84 5.95
N ASN A 99 20.13 -1.35 5.35
CA ASN A 99 20.14 -2.67 4.74
C ASN A 99 20.95 -2.64 3.45
N ALA A 100 21.91 -3.56 3.33
CA ALA A 100 22.60 -3.82 2.08
C ALA A 100 21.76 -4.64 1.09
N ASP A 101 20.66 -5.24 1.57
CA ASP A 101 19.87 -6.20 0.80
C ASP A 101 18.86 -5.51 -0.12
N SER A 102 19.02 -5.63 -1.45
CA SER A 102 18.15 -5.02 -2.47
C SER A 102 16.64 -5.25 -2.27
N PRO A 103 16.13 -6.47 -2.00
CA PRO A 103 14.70 -6.67 -1.74
C PRO A 103 14.23 -5.96 -0.46
N MET A 104 15.07 -5.85 0.59
CA MET A 104 14.71 -5.10 1.79
C MET A 104 14.66 -3.59 1.53
N ILE A 105 15.58 -3.07 0.70
CA ILE A 105 15.56 -1.67 0.25
C ILE A 105 14.28 -1.39 -0.54
N ALA A 106 13.88 -2.30 -1.45
CA ALA A 106 12.62 -2.19 -2.18
C ALA A 106 11.41 -2.21 -1.24
N ALA A 107 11.39 -3.12 -0.25
CA ALA A 107 10.33 -3.17 0.76
C ALA A 107 10.23 -1.84 1.54
N ASN A 108 11.36 -1.33 2.02
CA ASN A 108 11.41 -0.07 2.76
C ASN A 108 11.04 1.14 1.89
N MET A 109 11.35 1.12 0.61
CA MET A 109 10.90 2.15 -0.33
C MET A 109 9.37 2.17 -0.45
N PHE A 110 8.73 1.02 -0.67
CA PHE A 110 7.26 0.92 -0.68
C PHE A 110 6.63 1.30 0.66
N LYS A 111 7.27 0.93 1.77
CA LYS A 111 6.88 1.38 3.12
C LYS A 111 6.87 2.89 3.24
N ARG A 112 7.91 3.60 2.75
CA ARG A 112 7.96 5.07 2.79
C ARG A 112 6.91 5.70 1.89
N LEU A 113 6.66 5.14 0.72
CA LEU A 113 5.62 5.61 -0.20
C LEU A 113 4.23 5.46 0.42
N ARG A 114 3.97 4.34 1.09
CA ARG A 114 2.77 4.12 1.91
C ARG A 114 2.66 5.16 3.02
N GLU A 115 3.67 5.29 3.88
CA GLU A 115 3.66 6.22 5.02
C GLU A 115 3.38 7.65 4.55
N ALA A 116 3.97 8.06 3.43
CA ALA A 116 3.75 9.36 2.80
C ALA A 116 2.29 9.52 2.32
N ARG A 117 1.70 8.49 1.71
CA ARG A 117 0.29 8.50 1.28
C ARG A 117 -0.66 8.59 2.46
N GLU A 118 -0.48 7.73 3.46
CA GLU A 118 -1.29 7.70 4.68
C GLU A 118 -1.23 9.04 5.42
N LEU A 119 -0.07 9.69 5.44
CA LEU A 119 0.09 11.03 6.00
C LEU A 119 -0.78 12.05 5.24
N GLY A 120 -0.76 12.03 3.91
CA GLY A 120 -1.60 12.92 3.10
C GLY A 120 -3.10 12.67 3.28
N GLN A 121 -3.50 11.39 3.37
CA GLN A 121 -4.89 11.01 3.63
C GLN A 121 -5.36 11.42 5.02
N ARG A 122 -4.53 11.19 6.06
CA ARG A 122 -4.81 11.63 7.44
C ARG A 122 -4.96 13.14 7.52
N HIS A 123 -4.07 13.89 6.86
CA HIS A 123 -4.17 15.34 6.77
C HIS A 123 -5.51 15.77 6.18
N GLY A 124 -5.93 15.16 5.07
CA GLY A 124 -7.22 15.47 4.45
C GLY A 124 -8.41 15.21 5.37
N LYS A 125 -8.40 14.10 6.13
CA LYS A 125 -9.43 13.81 7.13
C LYS A 125 -9.47 14.85 8.25
N THR A 126 -8.31 15.17 8.83
CA THR A 126 -8.21 16.19 9.89
C THR A 126 -8.69 17.56 9.43
N GLU A 127 -8.35 17.99 8.22
CA GLU A 127 -8.81 19.27 7.69
C GLU A 127 -10.31 19.26 7.34
N ALA A 128 -10.87 18.10 6.96
CA ALA A 128 -12.31 17.95 6.81
C ALA A 128 -13.04 18.09 8.15
N ASP A 129 -12.52 17.46 9.21
CA ASP A 129 -13.06 17.58 10.57
C ASP A 129 -13.00 19.05 11.07
N HIS A 130 -11.86 19.72 10.87
CA HIS A 130 -11.73 21.15 11.19
C HIS A 130 -12.74 22.03 10.45
N LYS A 131 -13.06 21.70 9.19
CA LYS A 131 -14.07 22.42 8.41
C LYS A 131 -15.47 22.23 8.99
N VAL A 132 -15.78 21.04 9.49
CA VAL A 132 -17.04 20.77 10.19
C VAL A 132 -17.12 21.58 11.49
N ASP A 133 -16.04 21.60 12.27
CA ASP A 133 -16.00 22.28 13.57
C ASP A 133 -16.02 23.81 13.47
N GLN A 134 -15.29 24.38 12.51
CA GLN A 134 -15.11 25.84 12.36
C GLN A 134 -16.09 26.47 11.35
N GLY A 135 -16.86 25.64 10.64
CA GLY A 135 -17.89 26.05 9.69
C GLY A 135 -17.36 26.62 8.38
N SER A 136 -18.22 27.32 7.65
CA SER A 136 -17.97 27.78 6.26
C SER A 136 -16.83 28.79 6.12
N ASN A 137 -16.39 29.42 7.21
CA ASN A 137 -15.30 30.40 7.18
C ASN A 137 -13.91 29.74 7.25
N TYR A 138 -13.85 28.44 7.55
CA TYR A 138 -12.60 27.71 7.59
C TYR A 138 -12.01 27.54 6.19
N ARG A 139 -10.72 27.86 6.06
CA ARG A 139 -9.95 27.62 4.85
C ARG A 139 -8.99 26.46 5.10
N PRO A 140 -9.17 25.32 4.41
CA PRO A 140 -8.28 24.19 4.57
C PRO A 140 -6.84 24.52 4.15
N HIS A 141 -5.89 23.96 4.87
CA HIS A 141 -4.46 24.07 4.62
C HIS A 141 -3.97 22.92 3.76
N THR A 142 -3.08 23.20 2.81
CA THR A 142 -2.43 22.16 2.01
C THR A 142 -1.27 21.53 2.78
N LEU A 143 -1.05 20.23 2.60
CA LEU A 143 0.16 19.56 3.09
C LEU A 143 1.19 19.46 1.96
N ARG A 144 2.45 19.75 2.28
CA ARG A 144 3.60 19.39 1.46
C ARG A 144 4.75 18.97 2.37
N GLN A 145 5.14 17.70 2.32
CA GLN A 145 6.25 17.18 3.11
C GLN A 145 7.22 16.40 2.21
N THR A 146 8.52 16.53 2.50
CA THR A 146 9.59 15.85 1.76
C THR A 146 10.34 14.92 2.70
N GLN A 147 10.55 13.70 2.26
CA GLN A 147 11.38 12.70 2.91
C GLN A 147 12.53 12.33 1.99
N VAL A 148 13.74 12.28 2.55
CA VAL A 148 14.98 11.94 1.85
C VAL A 148 15.49 10.63 2.44
N MET A 149 15.48 9.58 1.64
CA MET A 149 15.97 8.24 1.99
C MET A 149 17.33 8.03 1.33
N VAL A 150 18.37 7.86 2.14
CA VAL A 150 19.76 7.67 1.69
C VAL A 150 20.14 6.20 1.78
N ILE A 151 20.73 5.63 0.72
CA ILE A 151 21.04 4.19 0.61
C ILE A 151 22.56 4.01 0.46
N PRO A 152 23.34 4.10 1.56
CA PRO A 152 24.80 3.95 1.50
C PRO A 152 25.27 2.50 1.35
N GLY A 153 24.48 1.53 1.84
CA GLY A 153 24.97 0.17 2.12
C GLY A 153 24.90 -0.84 0.98
N ASN A 154 24.27 -0.50 -0.15
CA ASN A 154 24.08 -1.45 -1.26
C ASN A 154 25.08 -1.18 -2.39
N GLU A 155 26.02 -2.10 -2.59
CA GLU A 155 27.09 -1.96 -3.58
C GLU A 155 26.56 -1.92 -5.02
N ASN A 156 25.49 -2.66 -5.34
CA ASN A 156 24.92 -2.69 -6.69
C ASN A 156 24.28 -1.34 -7.05
N LEU A 157 23.51 -0.78 -6.13
CA LEU A 157 22.83 0.51 -6.31
C LEU A 157 23.81 1.68 -6.23
N SER A 158 24.87 1.58 -5.42
CA SER A 158 25.91 2.61 -5.32
C SER A 158 26.92 2.57 -6.46
N GLY A 159 27.20 1.38 -7.00
CA GLY A 159 28.23 1.17 -8.02
C GLY A 159 27.74 1.40 -9.45
N SER A 160 26.43 1.57 -9.67
CA SER A 160 25.89 1.77 -11.01
C SER A 160 24.65 2.66 -10.98
N PHE A 161 24.78 3.87 -11.53
CA PHE A 161 23.64 4.77 -11.75
C PHE A 161 22.53 4.11 -12.57
N GLN A 162 22.89 3.35 -13.62
CA GLN A 162 21.90 2.70 -14.49
C GLN A 162 21.03 1.71 -13.71
N VAL A 163 21.63 0.87 -12.87
CA VAL A 163 20.90 -0.09 -12.02
C VAL A 163 19.96 0.65 -11.07
N PHE A 164 20.43 1.74 -10.45
CA PHE A 164 19.61 2.55 -9.55
C PHE A 164 18.47 3.27 -10.27
N ASP A 165 18.72 3.88 -11.42
CA ASP A 165 17.72 4.55 -12.25
C ASP A 165 16.64 3.58 -12.74
N ASP A 166 17.04 2.44 -13.30
CA ASP A 166 16.13 1.39 -13.75
C ASP A 166 15.24 0.88 -12.62
N PHE A 167 15.82 0.66 -11.43
CA PHE A 167 15.08 0.27 -10.24
C PHE A 167 14.01 1.30 -9.85
N ILE A 168 14.36 2.58 -9.78
CA ILE A 168 13.41 3.63 -9.39
C ILE A 168 12.34 3.83 -10.48
N ASN A 169 12.72 3.74 -11.76
CA ASN A 169 11.78 3.81 -12.89
C ASN A 169 10.81 2.63 -12.90
N ALA A 170 11.27 1.42 -12.56
CA ALA A 170 10.43 0.25 -12.39
C ALA A 170 9.43 0.44 -11.25
N VAL A 171 9.86 0.95 -10.09
CA VAL A 171 8.94 1.26 -8.97
C VAL A 171 7.93 2.34 -9.36
N ASN A 172 8.35 3.41 -10.03
CA ASN A 172 7.43 4.46 -10.49
C ASN A 172 6.43 3.95 -11.53
N THR A 173 6.83 3.01 -12.38
CA THR A 173 5.94 2.36 -13.35
C THR A 173 4.95 1.43 -12.65
N ALA A 174 5.42 0.60 -11.73
CA ALA A 174 4.59 -0.26 -10.89
C ALA A 174 3.51 0.51 -10.12
N ARG A 175 3.83 1.72 -9.63
CA ARG A 175 2.89 2.62 -8.95
C ARG A 175 1.90 3.31 -9.87
N ARG A 176 2.29 3.63 -11.12
CA ARG A 176 1.34 4.15 -12.11
C ARG A 176 0.33 3.08 -12.51
N ASN A 177 0.81 1.86 -12.70
CA ASN A 177 -0.01 0.70 -13.04
C ASN A 177 -0.84 0.19 -11.85
N ALA A 178 -0.45 0.55 -10.62
CA ALA A 178 -1.21 0.22 -9.40
C ALA A 178 -2.64 0.74 -9.38
N ARG A 179 -2.94 1.79 -10.16
CA ARG A 179 -4.31 2.30 -10.32
C ARG A 179 -5.25 1.27 -10.94
N ASP A 180 -4.72 0.29 -11.66
CA ASP A 180 -5.51 -0.76 -12.32
C ASP A 180 -5.80 -1.95 -11.38
N TYR A 181 -5.24 -1.95 -10.16
CA TYR A 181 -5.45 -3.02 -9.18
C TYR A 181 -6.49 -2.58 -8.16
N VAL A 182 -7.47 -3.45 -7.89
CA VAL A 182 -8.49 -3.19 -6.88
C VAL A 182 -8.04 -3.90 -5.60
N THR A 183 -8.12 -3.21 -4.48
CA THR A 183 -8.01 -3.78 -3.13
C THR A 183 -9.32 -3.54 -2.38
N ASP A 184 -9.53 -4.19 -1.25
CA ASP A 184 -10.80 -4.13 -0.49
C ASP A 184 -11.30 -2.69 -0.25
N THR A 185 -10.40 -1.79 0.15
CA THR A 185 -10.71 -0.36 0.36
C THR A 185 -11.10 0.39 -0.92
N SER A 186 -10.74 -0.12 -2.09
CA SER A 186 -11.09 0.50 -3.37
C SER A 186 -12.52 0.18 -3.81
N ILE A 187 -13.13 -0.92 -3.35
CA ILE A 187 -14.54 -1.20 -3.65
C ILE A 187 -15.44 -0.29 -2.83
N GLU A 188 -15.16 -0.12 -1.53
CA GLU A 188 -15.89 0.85 -0.71
C GLU A 188 -15.79 2.28 -1.29
N ARG A 189 -14.61 2.64 -1.83
CA ARG A 189 -14.42 3.89 -2.57
C ARG A 189 -15.25 3.92 -3.86
N LEU A 190 -15.23 2.85 -4.66
CA LEU A 190 -15.99 2.76 -5.90
C LEU A 190 -17.50 2.88 -5.63
N ASP A 191 -17.99 2.28 -4.55
CA ASP A 191 -19.39 2.39 -4.14
C ASP A 191 -19.75 3.83 -3.72
N GLN A 192 -18.83 4.53 -3.02
CA GLN A 192 -18.98 5.95 -2.70
C GLN A 192 -18.97 6.85 -3.96
N GLU A 193 -18.09 6.54 -4.92
CA GLU A 193 -18.03 7.20 -6.22
C GLU A 193 -19.34 6.98 -7.01
N MET A 194 -19.80 5.73 -7.13
CA MET A 194 -21.08 5.40 -7.78
C MET A 194 -22.30 6.02 -7.08
N ALA A 195 -22.23 6.25 -5.77
CA ALA A 195 -23.27 6.94 -5.02
C ALA A 195 -23.36 8.45 -5.32
N GLY A 196 -22.44 9.00 -6.13
CA GLY A 196 -22.42 10.41 -6.51
C GLY A 196 -21.86 11.33 -5.42
N GLU A 197 -21.13 10.77 -4.44
CA GLU A 197 -20.36 11.55 -3.45
C GLU A 197 -18.98 11.99 -4.00
N GLU A 198 -18.76 11.89 -5.32
CA GLU A 198 -17.47 12.08 -6.02
C GLU A 198 -16.77 13.45 -5.84
N ALA A 199 -17.39 14.46 -5.23
CA ALA A 199 -16.91 15.83 -5.40
C ALA A 199 -16.00 16.39 -4.29
N ARG A 200 -15.58 15.62 -3.28
CA ARG A 200 -14.90 16.23 -2.10
C ARG A 200 -13.73 15.48 -1.46
N GLU A 201 -13.19 14.43 -2.07
CA GLU A 201 -11.99 13.82 -1.51
C GLU A 201 -10.75 14.71 -1.72
N TRP A 202 -9.88 14.74 -0.73
CA TRP A 202 -8.59 15.41 -0.84
C TRP A 202 -7.73 14.74 -1.90
N SER A 203 -7.11 15.54 -2.76
CA SER A 203 -6.15 15.02 -3.73
C SER A 203 -4.81 14.80 -3.03
N VAL A 204 -4.45 13.52 -2.86
CA VAL A 204 -3.15 13.10 -2.31
C VAL A 204 -2.27 12.61 -3.45
N SER A 205 -1.13 13.26 -3.63
CA SER A 205 -0.11 12.86 -4.59
C SER A 205 1.21 12.56 -3.89
N VAL A 206 1.83 11.44 -4.25
CA VAL A 206 3.14 11.03 -3.73
C VAL A 206 4.10 10.88 -4.89
N ASN A 207 5.06 11.79 -4.97
CA ASN A 207 6.11 11.79 -5.97
C ASN A 207 7.38 11.11 -5.44
N CYS A 208 8.13 10.46 -6.33
CA CYS A 208 9.36 9.76 -6.01
C CYS A 208 10.41 10.08 -7.07
N ALA A 209 11.49 10.74 -6.65
CA ALA A 209 12.63 11.09 -7.49
C ALA A 209 13.91 10.45 -6.94
N HIS A 210 14.90 10.24 -7.80
CA HIS A 210 16.19 9.69 -7.42
C HIS A 210 17.32 10.69 -7.66
N LEU A 211 18.37 10.57 -6.85
CA LEU A 211 19.61 11.32 -6.92
C LEU A 211 20.74 10.31 -6.74
N HIS A 212 21.85 10.48 -7.47
CA HIS A 212 22.93 9.49 -7.48
C HIS A 212 24.30 10.15 -7.68
N PRO A 213 25.39 9.69 -7.03
CA PRO A 213 26.73 10.27 -7.19
C PRO A 213 27.20 10.34 -8.64
N ASP A 214 26.82 9.32 -9.42
CA ASP A 214 27.18 9.18 -10.83
C ASP A 214 26.14 9.76 -11.80
N PHE A 215 25.13 10.49 -11.30
CA PHE A 215 24.12 11.09 -12.17
C PHE A 215 24.77 12.01 -13.21
N GLY A 216 24.47 11.78 -14.48
CA GLY A 216 24.96 12.60 -15.59
C GLY A 216 26.46 12.51 -15.84
N LYS A 217 27.18 11.56 -15.22
CA LYS A 217 28.57 11.26 -15.60
C LYS A 217 28.57 10.71 -17.02
N LYS A 218 29.29 11.39 -17.90
CA LYS A 218 29.44 11.00 -19.30
C LYS A 218 30.53 9.96 -19.42
N SER A 219 30.40 9.09 -20.41
CA SER A 219 31.52 8.25 -20.82
C SER A 219 32.63 9.11 -21.44
N PRO A 220 33.90 8.67 -21.42
CA PRO A 220 34.98 9.40 -22.09
C PRO A 220 34.73 9.63 -23.59
N GLU A 221 33.98 8.73 -24.24
CA GLU A 221 33.60 8.86 -25.65
C GLU A 221 32.57 9.98 -25.86
N GLU A 222 31.58 10.10 -24.97
CA GLU A 222 30.58 11.18 -24.99
C GLU A 222 31.19 12.53 -24.63
N GLU A 223 32.15 12.57 -23.70
CA GLU A 223 32.90 13.80 -23.40
C GLU A 223 33.69 14.28 -24.61
N LEU A 224 34.38 13.36 -25.31
CA LEU A 224 35.11 13.67 -26.54
C LEU A 224 34.18 14.16 -27.65
N GLN A 225 32.98 13.59 -27.76
CA GLN A 225 32.00 14.03 -28.74
C GLN A 225 31.43 15.41 -28.39
N GLN A 226 31.10 15.66 -27.12
CA GLN A 226 30.62 16.96 -26.67
C GLN A 226 31.66 18.05 -26.91
N MET A 227 32.95 17.78 -26.62
CA MET A 227 34.03 18.76 -26.90
C MET A 227 34.10 19.12 -28.38
N LYS A 228 33.89 18.16 -29.29
CA LYS A 228 33.85 18.44 -30.74
C LYS A 228 32.63 19.28 -31.14
N GLU A 229 31.47 18.98 -30.57
CA GLU A 229 30.23 19.71 -30.85
C GLU A 229 30.29 21.16 -30.30
N GLU A 230 30.91 21.37 -29.14
CA GLU A 230 31.13 22.70 -28.56
C GLU A 230 32.13 23.52 -29.39
N GLU A 231 33.21 22.91 -29.90
CA GLU A 231 34.14 23.54 -30.85
C GLU A 231 33.46 23.96 -32.17
N GLU A 232 32.49 23.18 -32.65
CA GLU A 232 31.73 23.49 -33.87
C GLU A 232 30.65 24.56 -33.67
N SER A 233 30.03 24.67 -32.49
CA SER A 233 28.88 25.56 -32.26
C SER A 233 29.24 27.04 -32.04
N GLY A 234 30.50 27.37 -31.73
CA GLY A 234 31.08 28.72 -31.81
C GLY A 234 30.62 29.78 -30.79
N GLU A 235 29.43 29.67 -30.20
CA GLU A 235 28.95 30.53 -29.10
C GLU A 235 28.16 29.70 -28.09
N VAL A 236 28.61 29.71 -26.83
CA VAL A 236 27.85 29.12 -25.72
C VAL A 236 27.43 30.20 -24.73
N ASP A 237 26.14 30.24 -24.42
CA ASP A 237 25.61 31.09 -23.36
C ASP A 237 26.14 30.61 -22.00
N LEU A 238 27.06 31.39 -21.43
CA LEU A 238 27.71 31.10 -20.15
C LEU A 238 26.69 30.93 -19.03
N HIS A 239 25.59 31.70 -19.02
CA HIS A 239 24.57 31.57 -17.99
C HIS A 239 23.76 30.28 -18.14
N ALA A 240 23.51 29.83 -19.37
CA ALA A 240 22.86 28.56 -19.63
C ALA A 240 23.75 27.36 -19.22
N GLN A 241 25.06 27.45 -19.48
CA GLN A 241 26.05 26.46 -19.04
C GLN A 241 26.13 26.38 -17.51
N GLU A 242 26.32 27.51 -16.83
CA GLU A 242 26.37 27.56 -15.36
C GLU A 242 25.08 27.00 -14.74
N TYR A 243 23.92 27.32 -15.32
CA TYR A 243 22.64 26.78 -14.87
C TYR A 243 22.53 25.26 -15.08
N ALA A 244 22.96 24.76 -16.24
CA ALA A 244 22.97 23.34 -16.56
C ALA A 244 23.88 22.55 -15.62
N GLU A 245 25.07 23.09 -15.33
CA GLU A 245 26.04 22.52 -14.38
C GLU A 245 25.45 22.47 -12.97
N LYS A 246 24.86 23.57 -12.48
CA LYS A 246 24.17 23.60 -11.17
C LYS A 246 23.02 22.60 -11.11
N ARG A 247 22.25 22.44 -12.18
CA ARG A 247 21.15 21.45 -12.24
C ARG A 247 21.67 20.01 -12.19
N LEU A 248 22.83 19.76 -12.79
CA LEU A 248 23.48 18.46 -12.78
C LEU A 248 24.06 18.16 -11.39
N LEU A 249 24.77 19.10 -10.79
CA LEU A 249 25.29 19.00 -9.41
C LEU A 249 24.17 18.75 -8.39
N ALA A 250 23.01 19.40 -8.56
CA ALA A 250 21.86 19.17 -7.70
C ALA A 250 21.26 17.75 -7.78
N ARG A 251 21.63 16.97 -8.80
CA ARG A 251 21.25 15.55 -8.94
C ARG A 251 22.35 14.59 -8.50
N GLN A 252 23.56 15.09 -8.27
CA GLN A 252 24.72 14.33 -7.81
C GLN A 252 24.80 14.31 -6.29
N SER A 253 23.89 13.54 -5.66
CA SER A 253 23.95 13.33 -4.21
C SER A 253 25.18 12.51 -3.81
N PRO A 254 25.71 12.66 -2.59
CA PRO A 254 26.88 11.91 -2.13
C PRO A 254 26.70 10.39 -2.05
N TYR A 255 25.46 9.94 -1.96
CA TYR A 255 25.05 8.54 -1.94
C TYR A 255 23.79 8.36 -2.79
N PRO A 256 23.47 7.16 -3.28
CA PRO A 256 22.16 6.88 -3.87
C PRO A 256 21.05 7.34 -2.92
N THR A 257 20.19 8.22 -3.40
CA THR A 257 19.21 8.90 -2.55
C THR A 257 17.86 8.94 -3.26
N VAL A 258 16.80 8.61 -2.53
CA VAL A 258 15.42 8.67 -2.99
C VAL A 258 14.71 9.81 -2.27
N VAL A 259 14.08 10.70 -3.03
CA VAL A 259 13.30 11.83 -2.52
C VAL A 259 11.82 11.50 -2.72
N VAL A 260 11.11 11.31 -1.61
CA VAL A 260 9.67 11.10 -1.56
C VAL A 260 9.00 12.40 -1.16
N GLU A 261 8.10 12.92 -1.99
CA GLU A 261 7.33 14.12 -1.69
C GLU A 261 5.84 13.79 -1.67
N VAL A 262 5.18 14.03 -0.54
CA VAL A 262 3.72 14.02 -0.45
C VAL A 262 3.17 15.43 -0.61
N ARG A 263 2.10 15.56 -1.38
CA ARG A 263 1.24 16.74 -1.40
C ARG A 263 -0.20 16.33 -1.19
N ALA A 264 -0.87 16.96 -0.23
CA ALA A 264 -2.31 16.86 -0.06
C ALA A 264 -2.94 18.23 -0.28
N THR A 265 -3.84 18.33 -1.26
CA THR A 265 -4.54 19.57 -1.59
C THR A 265 -6.04 19.37 -1.45
N PRO A 266 -6.77 20.38 -0.97
CA PRO A 266 -8.23 20.28 -0.91
C PRO A 266 -8.80 20.05 -2.31
N PRO A 267 -9.98 19.42 -2.42
CA PRO A 267 -10.67 19.30 -3.69
C PRO A 267 -10.86 20.68 -4.33
N PRO A 268 -10.80 20.80 -5.67
CA PRO A 268 -11.08 22.06 -6.35
C PRO A 268 -12.45 22.57 -5.92
N ASP A 269 -12.52 23.84 -5.52
CA ASP A 269 -13.79 24.51 -5.27
C ASP A 269 -14.42 24.81 -6.64
N TRP A 270 -15.24 23.88 -7.14
CA TRP A 270 -16.00 24.04 -8.38
C TRP A 270 -17.10 25.11 -8.28
N GLY A 271 -17.14 25.85 -7.16
CA GLY A 271 -18.27 26.66 -6.76
C GLY A 271 -19.45 25.76 -6.42
N HIS A 272 -20.42 26.30 -5.69
CA HIS A 272 -21.77 25.77 -5.82
C HIS A 272 -22.16 26.02 -7.27
N ALA A 273 -21.99 25.01 -8.14
CA ALA A 273 -22.64 25.01 -9.44
C ALA A 273 -24.12 25.26 -9.12
N ILE A 274 -24.57 26.49 -9.39
CA ILE A 274 -25.98 26.84 -9.34
C ILE A 274 -26.63 25.76 -10.20
N PRO A 275 -27.49 24.89 -9.65
CA PRO A 275 -28.17 23.90 -10.47
C PRO A 275 -28.74 24.65 -11.66
N PRO A 276 -28.51 24.18 -12.90
CA PRO A 276 -29.02 24.87 -14.07
C PRO A 276 -30.48 25.22 -13.78
N PRO A 277 -30.89 26.49 -13.96
CA PRO A 277 -32.25 26.89 -13.67
C PRO A 277 -33.16 25.86 -14.34
N PRO A 278 -34.17 25.31 -13.62
CA PRO A 278 -35.08 24.35 -14.22
C PRO A 278 -35.49 24.94 -15.57
N PRO A 279 -35.36 24.17 -16.67
CA PRO A 279 -35.63 24.70 -18.00
C PRO A 279 -36.93 25.48 -17.89
N GLN A 280 -36.85 26.80 -18.09
CA GLN A 280 -38.05 27.60 -18.18
C GLN A 280 -38.87 26.87 -19.22
N ALA A 281 -40.05 26.41 -18.81
CA ALA A 281 -40.96 25.71 -19.69
C ALA A 281 -41.04 26.57 -20.96
N ALA A 282 -40.32 26.12 -21.99
CA ALA A 282 -40.56 26.60 -23.31
C ALA A 282 -42.02 26.25 -23.52
N ASP A 283 -42.80 27.29 -23.73
CA ASP A 283 -44.19 27.21 -24.14
C ASP A 283 -44.24 26.14 -25.23
N VAL A 284 -44.71 24.94 -24.85
CA VAL A 284 -44.82 23.81 -25.76
C VAL A 284 -45.99 24.17 -26.63
N THR A 285 -45.69 24.81 -27.76
CA THR A 285 -46.56 24.69 -28.92
C THR A 285 -46.61 23.22 -29.27
N ASP A 286 -47.79 22.64 -29.11
CA ASP A 286 -48.19 21.35 -29.66
C ASP A 286 -47.66 21.21 -31.08
N ASP A 287 -46.63 20.39 -31.26
CA ASP A 287 -46.39 19.70 -32.51
C ASP A 287 -46.14 18.24 -32.12
N GLU A 288 -47.21 17.46 -32.28
CA GLU A 288 -47.20 16.01 -32.32
C GLU A 288 -46.22 15.57 -33.40
N ASP A 289 -45.18 14.81 -33.05
CA ASP A 289 -44.68 13.75 -33.92
C ASP A 289 -43.78 12.80 -33.12
N ASP A 290 -44.13 11.52 -33.25
CA ASP A 290 -43.59 10.34 -32.59
C ASP A 290 -42.11 10.09 -32.91
N GLU A 291 -41.31 9.69 -31.91
CA GLU A 291 -40.39 8.56 -32.09
C GLU A 291 -39.83 8.02 -30.76
N GLU A 292 -39.84 6.70 -30.66
CA GLU A 292 -39.63 5.86 -29.50
C GLU A 292 -38.16 5.77 -29.06
N GLY A 293 -37.91 5.81 -27.75
CA GLY A 293 -36.59 5.61 -27.14
C GLY A 293 -36.70 5.04 -25.73
N GLU A 294 -37.19 3.80 -25.61
CA GLU A 294 -37.32 3.06 -24.37
C GLU A 294 -35.96 2.66 -23.77
N GLY A 295 -35.76 2.87 -22.47
CA GLY A 295 -34.57 2.37 -21.79
C GLY A 295 -34.36 2.71 -20.31
N MET A 296 -35.35 3.19 -19.57
CA MET A 296 -35.28 3.17 -18.10
C MET A 296 -36.69 3.26 -17.49
N SER A 297 -37.14 2.18 -16.85
CA SER A 297 -38.53 2.07 -16.36
C SER A 297 -38.86 3.14 -15.31
N GLU A 298 -39.87 3.98 -15.60
CA GLU A 298 -40.44 4.97 -14.67
C GLU A 298 -40.90 4.37 -13.33
N GLN A 299 -41.15 3.06 -13.29
CA GLN A 299 -41.59 2.32 -12.13
C GLN A 299 -40.59 2.37 -10.94
N TYR A 300 -39.28 2.49 -11.21
CA TYR A 300 -38.27 2.66 -10.16
C TYR A 300 -38.26 4.07 -9.56
N LYS A 301 -38.49 5.10 -10.38
CA LYS A 301 -38.55 6.50 -9.93
C LYS A 301 -39.81 6.75 -9.08
N TYR A 302 -40.93 6.12 -9.43
CA TYR A 302 -42.19 6.26 -8.68
C TYR A 302 -42.14 5.58 -7.30
N ASN A 303 -41.51 4.41 -7.20
CA ASN A 303 -41.40 3.68 -5.93
C ASN A 303 -40.47 4.35 -4.91
N ARG A 304 -39.36 4.98 -5.35
CA ARG A 304 -38.44 5.68 -4.45
C ARG A 304 -39.07 6.92 -3.81
N LYS A 305 -39.86 7.67 -4.58
CA LYS A 305 -40.56 8.87 -4.09
C LYS A 305 -41.69 8.51 -3.09
N LYS A 306 -42.35 7.37 -3.30
CA LYS A 306 -43.40 6.86 -2.40
C LYS A 306 -42.83 6.25 -1.11
N LEU A 307 -41.60 5.72 -1.14
CA LEU A 307 -40.86 5.25 0.03
C LEU A 307 -40.33 6.40 0.90
N LEU A 308 -39.82 7.47 0.28
CA LEU A 308 -39.30 8.64 0.98
C LEU A 308 -40.38 9.52 1.64
N GLN A 309 -41.64 9.40 1.20
CA GLN A 309 -42.79 10.11 1.79
C GLN A 309 -43.51 9.34 2.89
N LYS A 310 -43.09 8.09 3.18
CA LYS A 310 -43.71 7.31 4.25
C LYS A 310 -43.11 7.75 5.58
N GLU A 311 -43.78 8.70 6.24
CA GLU A 311 -43.42 9.14 7.60
C GLU A 311 -43.35 7.92 8.53
N VAL A 312 -42.23 7.79 9.25
CA VAL A 312 -42.00 6.73 10.23
C VAL A 312 -43.06 6.87 11.31
N THR A 313 -43.96 5.90 11.40
CA THR A 313 -45.05 5.95 12.38
C THR A 313 -44.58 5.46 13.74
N ALA A 314 -45.25 5.89 14.81
CA ALA A 314 -44.98 5.36 16.16
C ALA A 314 -45.15 3.82 16.23
N SER A 315 -45.95 3.23 15.33
CA SER A 315 -46.09 1.76 15.22
C SER A 315 -44.86 1.08 14.64
N ASP A 316 -44.13 1.76 13.74
CA ASP A 316 -42.88 1.25 13.16
C ASP A 316 -41.75 1.32 14.20
N ILE A 317 -41.75 2.38 15.03
CA ILE A 317 -40.83 2.51 16.16
C ILE A 317 -41.09 1.43 17.21
N GLN A 318 -42.35 1.16 17.58
CA GLN A 318 -42.68 0.07 18.51
C GLN A 318 -42.29 -1.32 17.97
N LYS A 319 -42.41 -1.54 16.66
CA LYS A 319 -41.95 -2.79 16.03
C LYS A 319 -40.42 -2.92 16.09
N LEU A 320 -39.70 -1.82 15.86
CA LEU A 320 -38.24 -1.79 15.99
C LEU A 320 -37.81 -2.00 17.45
N GLU A 321 -38.44 -1.34 18.41
CA GLU A 321 -38.19 -1.54 19.85
C GLU A 321 -38.48 -2.97 20.29
N ALA A 322 -39.54 -3.61 19.76
CA ALA A 322 -39.84 -5.01 20.02
C ALA A 322 -38.82 -5.97 19.38
N LEU A 323 -38.28 -5.62 18.21
CA LEU A 323 -37.21 -6.38 17.53
C LEU A 323 -35.90 -6.32 18.33
N PHE A 324 -35.50 -5.13 18.79
CA PHE A 324 -34.29 -4.96 19.61
C PHE A 324 -34.45 -5.50 21.03
N GLY A 325 -35.62 -5.37 21.64
CA GLY A 325 -35.93 -5.94 22.95
C GLY A 325 -35.91 -7.47 22.97
N LYS A 326 -36.32 -8.13 21.88
CA LYS A 326 -36.25 -9.59 21.74
C LYS A 326 -34.86 -10.11 21.37
N ALA A 327 -34.05 -9.33 20.65
CA ALA A 327 -32.66 -9.66 20.38
C ALA A 327 -31.81 -9.62 21.66
N ALA A 328 -31.99 -8.61 22.52
CA ALA A 328 -31.30 -8.49 23.80
C ALA A 328 -31.67 -9.60 24.81
N ALA A 329 -32.86 -10.21 24.69
CA ALA A 329 -33.30 -11.29 25.57
C ALA A 329 -32.67 -12.65 25.23
N LYS A 330 -32.03 -12.82 24.06
CA LYS A 330 -31.39 -14.08 23.65
C LYS A 330 -29.92 -14.21 24.06
N ASP A 331 -29.27 -13.12 24.46
CA ASP A 331 -27.83 -13.12 24.83
C ASP A 331 -27.54 -13.38 26.32
N HIS A 332 -28.57 -13.63 27.15
CA HIS A 332 -28.38 -14.12 28.51
C HIS A 332 -29.14 -15.43 28.75
N PRO A 333 -28.49 -16.60 28.59
CA PRO A 333 -29.00 -17.81 29.21
C PRO A 333 -28.72 -17.71 30.71
N LEU A 334 -29.68 -17.18 31.48
CA LEU A 334 -29.73 -17.41 32.92
C LEU A 334 -29.97 -18.90 33.14
N GLN A 335 -28.89 -19.62 33.43
CA GLN A 335 -28.95 -20.91 34.12
C GLN A 335 -29.63 -20.70 35.48
N THR A 336 -30.92 -21.00 35.54
CA THR A 336 -31.56 -21.47 36.77
C THR A 336 -32.54 -22.55 36.39
N GLY A 337 -32.19 -23.78 36.78
CA GLY A 337 -32.98 -24.98 36.52
C GLY A 337 -34.32 -24.99 37.25
N GLY A 338 -35.15 -25.93 36.85
CA GLY A 338 -36.39 -26.26 37.54
C GLY A 338 -37.54 -26.43 36.56
N ASP A 339 -37.90 -27.69 36.35
CA ASP A 339 -39.10 -28.23 35.71
C ASP A 339 -40.29 -27.26 35.57
N GLU A 340 -40.90 -27.24 34.37
CA GLU A 340 -42.29 -27.67 34.21
C GLU A 340 -42.70 -27.72 32.73
N LYS A 341 -43.24 -28.87 32.34
CA LYS A 341 -43.99 -29.08 31.09
C LYS A 341 -45.22 -28.18 31.06
N LYS A 342 -45.34 -27.34 30.04
CA LYS A 342 -46.64 -26.89 29.54
C LYS A 342 -46.61 -26.77 28.02
N GLU A 343 -47.26 -27.75 27.38
CA GLU A 343 -47.71 -27.67 26.01
C GLU A 343 -48.65 -26.46 25.89
N SER A 344 -48.25 -25.46 25.10
CA SER A 344 -49.17 -24.49 24.56
C SER A 344 -49.05 -24.52 23.05
N SER A 345 -50.19 -24.76 22.42
CA SER A 345 -50.43 -24.78 20.99
C SER A 345 -50.21 -23.39 20.40
N GLU A 346 -49.11 -23.22 19.66
CA GLU A 346 -48.92 -22.06 18.79
C GLU A 346 -49.40 -22.37 17.36
N PRO A 347 -49.95 -21.36 16.64
CA PRO A 347 -50.49 -21.53 15.31
C PRO A 347 -49.35 -21.70 14.31
N LYS A 348 -49.45 -22.74 13.48
CA LYS A 348 -48.61 -22.96 12.29
C LYS A 348 -48.86 -21.83 11.29
N GLY A 349 -48.14 -20.73 11.44
CA GLY A 349 -48.09 -19.61 10.49
C GLY A 349 -46.78 -19.65 9.71
N GLU A 350 -46.86 -19.31 8.43
CA GLU A 350 -45.80 -19.19 7.42
C GLU A 350 -44.54 -18.41 7.87
N GLU A 351 -44.61 -17.69 9.00
CA GLU A 351 -43.50 -16.97 9.61
C GLU A 351 -42.36 -17.89 10.07
N HIS A 352 -42.64 -19.12 10.52
CA HIS A 352 -41.59 -20.03 10.99
C HIS A 352 -40.72 -20.58 9.83
N ASP A 353 -41.29 -20.67 8.62
CA ASP A 353 -40.56 -20.99 7.39
C ASP A 353 -39.73 -19.80 6.91
N PHE A 354 -40.21 -18.56 7.12
CA PHE A 354 -39.42 -17.36 6.85
C PHE A 354 -38.16 -17.31 7.74
N TYR A 355 -38.28 -17.54 9.06
CA TYR A 355 -37.12 -17.58 9.96
C TYR A 355 -36.19 -18.78 9.72
N ALA A 356 -36.73 -19.94 9.33
CA ALA A 356 -35.91 -21.09 8.92
C ALA A 356 -35.20 -20.85 7.58
N SER A 357 -35.80 -20.05 6.68
CA SER A 357 -35.15 -19.61 5.45
C SER A 357 -34.06 -18.59 5.73
N ILE A 358 -34.27 -17.59 6.59
CA ILE A 358 -33.23 -16.64 7.00
C ILE A 358 -32.09 -17.36 7.72
N GLY A 359 -32.38 -18.32 8.60
CA GLY A 359 -31.35 -19.14 9.25
C GLY A 359 -30.60 -20.08 8.29
N LYS A 360 -31.14 -20.37 7.11
CA LYS A 360 -30.46 -21.08 6.02
C LYS A 360 -29.70 -20.15 5.07
N THR A 361 -30.10 -18.89 4.95
CA THR A 361 -29.44 -17.86 4.12
C THR A 361 -28.38 -17.08 4.89
N ILE A 362 -28.41 -17.10 6.22
CA ILE A 362 -27.22 -16.87 7.03
C ILE A 362 -26.37 -18.13 6.79
N GLU A 363 -25.61 -18.11 5.70
CA GLU A 363 -24.48 -19.00 5.52
C GLU A 363 -23.78 -19.09 6.87
N GLU A 364 -23.65 -20.30 7.41
CA GLU A 364 -22.68 -20.57 8.46
C GLU A 364 -21.38 -19.95 7.96
N ILE A 365 -21.00 -18.79 8.51
CA ILE A 365 -19.69 -18.18 8.28
C ILE A 365 -18.73 -19.25 8.76
N SER A 366 -18.26 -20.05 7.81
CA SER A 366 -17.36 -21.14 8.09
C SER A 366 -16.18 -20.49 8.80
N PRO A 367 -15.86 -20.84 10.06
CA PRO A 367 -14.78 -20.21 10.81
C PRO A 367 -13.39 -20.58 10.25
N VAL A 368 -13.33 -21.07 9.02
CA VAL A 368 -12.12 -21.43 8.32
C VAL A 368 -11.45 -20.13 7.86
N SER A 369 -10.42 -19.74 8.61
CA SER A 369 -9.52 -18.64 8.23
C SER A 369 -9.04 -18.81 6.78
N HIS A 370 -8.88 -17.69 6.07
CA HIS A 370 -8.32 -17.64 4.71
C HIS A 370 -7.01 -18.43 4.59
N MET A 371 -6.13 -18.31 5.58
CA MET A 371 -4.89 -19.09 5.66
C MET A 371 -5.16 -20.59 5.57
N ARG A 372 -6.14 -21.11 6.31
CA ARG A 372 -6.45 -22.54 6.33
C ARG A 372 -7.01 -23.01 4.99
N MET A 373 -7.85 -22.19 4.35
CA MET A 373 -8.35 -22.49 2.99
C MET A 373 -7.20 -22.57 1.99
N ALA A 374 -6.28 -21.59 2.02
CA ALA A 374 -5.12 -21.56 1.14
C ALA A 374 -4.19 -22.77 1.37
N GLN A 375 -3.91 -23.10 2.64
CA GLN A 375 -3.08 -24.26 2.99
C GLN A 375 -3.67 -25.58 2.49
N GLN A 376 -4.97 -25.79 2.72
CA GLN A 376 -5.65 -27.00 2.26
C GLN A 376 -5.61 -27.09 0.73
N TRP A 377 -5.97 -26.01 0.04
CA TRP A 377 -6.01 -26.00 -1.42
C TRP A 377 -4.61 -26.26 -2.03
N ILE A 378 -3.57 -25.59 -1.53
CA ILE A 378 -2.19 -25.79 -2.03
C ILE A 378 -1.70 -27.22 -1.77
N THR A 379 -2.03 -27.80 -0.61
CA THR A 379 -1.66 -29.18 -0.30
C THR A 379 -2.28 -30.17 -1.29
N GLU A 380 -3.48 -29.88 -1.78
CA GLU A 380 -4.21 -30.73 -2.72
C GLU A 380 -3.82 -30.49 -4.19
N ASN A 381 -3.37 -29.28 -4.55
CA ASN A 381 -3.25 -28.84 -5.95
C ASN A 381 -1.82 -28.50 -6.42
N ASP A 382 -0.86 -28.26 -5.52
CA ASP A 382 0.54 -28.00 -5.90
C ASP A 382 1.44 -29.16 -5.50
N GLU A 383 1.78 -30.02 -6.46
CA GLU A 383 2.66 -31.19 -6.25
C GLU A 383 4.05 -30.84 -5.71
N LYS A 384 4.49 -29.58 -5.89
CA LYS A 384 5.80 -29.10 -5.42
C LYS A 384 5.73 -28.51 -4.01
N PHE A 385 4.55 -28.48 -3.39
CA PHE A 385 4.38 -28.08 -2.01
C PHE A 385 5.13 -29.03 -1.07
N SER A 386 5.80 -28.46 -0.06
CA SER A 386 6.42 -29.21 1.02
C SER A 386 6.07 -28.56 2.35
N PRO A 387 5.43 -29.28 3.29
CA PRO A 387 5.03 -28.71 4.58
C PRO A 387 6.22 -28.30 5.45
N VAL A 388 7.43 -28.79 5.13
CA VAL A 388 8.66 -28.49 5.88
C VAL A 388 9.35 -27.25 5.34
N THR A 389 9.35 -27.06 4.02
CA THR A 389 10.18 -26.03 3.35
C THR A 389 9.36 -24.90 2.74
N SER A 390 8.04 -25.02 2.75
CA SER A 390 7.14 -24.07 2.11
C SER A 390 6.23 -23.34 3.09
N PRO A 391 6.72 -22.24 3.69
CA PRO A 391 5.90 -21.46 4.61
C PRO A 391 4.77 -20.74 3.87
N PHE A 392 3.72 -20.45 4.63
CA PHE A 392 2.64 -19.55 4.22
C PHE A 392 2.75 -18.24 4.99
N THR A 393 2.37 -17.14 4.37
CA THR A 393 2.28 -15.83 5.01
C THR A 393 1.06 -15.12 4.45
N GLU A 394 0.21 -14.60 5.34
CA GLU A 394 -1.00 -13.89 4.96
C GLU A 394 -0.79 -12.38 5.07
N SER A 395 -1.41 -11.65 4.16
CA SER A 395 -1.32 -10.20 4.09
C SER A 395 -2.65 -9.53 4.43
N GLU A 396 -2.58 -8.50 5.25
CA GLU A 396 -3.70 -7.56 5.49
C GLU A 396 -3.58 -6.33 4.55
N SER A 397 -3.02 -6.51 3.35
CA SER A 397 -2.72 -5.41 2.43
C SER A 397 -3.99 -4.76 1.88
N ALA A 398 -4.45 -3.72 2.56
CA ALA A 398 -5.59 -2.90 2.16
C ALA A 398 -5.28 -1.96 0.97
N GLU A 399 -4.00 -1.63 0.76
CA GLU A 399 -3.53 -0.78 -0.35
C GLU A 399 -2.42 -1.47 -1.15
N VAL A 400 -2.25 -1.08 -2.42
CA VAL A 400 -1.27 -1.70 -3.32
C VAL A 400 0.18 -1.49 -2.84
N ASP A 401 0.51 -0.33 -2.25
CA ASP A 401 1.85 -0.08 -1.71
C ASP A 401 2.17 -1.08 -0.57
N HIS A 402 1.17 -1.51 0.22
CA HIS A 402 1.33 -2.56 1.24
C HIS A 402 1.63 -3.92 0.58
N ALA A 403 0.94 -4.22 -0.53
CA ALA A 403 1.13 -5.49 -1.23
C ALA A 403 2.56 -5.61 -1.79
N TYR A 404 3.09 -4.53 -2.37
CA TYR A 404 4.49 -4.50 -2.81
C TYR A 404 5.47 -4.63 -1.64
N GLU A 405 5.30 -3.85 -0.57
CA GLU A 405 6.11 -3.95 0.66
C GLU A 405 6.11 -5.39 1.19
N PHE A 406 4.93 -6.02 1.26
CA PHE A 406 4.76 -7.37 1.76
C PHE A 406 5.52 -8.40 0.90
N VAL A 407 5.39 -8.33 -0.43
CA VAL A 407 6.09 -9.26 -1.33
C VAL A 407 7.61 -9.10 -1.20
N PHE A 408 8.12 -7.88 -1.19
CA PHE A 408 9.56 -7.62 -1.09
C PHE A 408 10.13 -7.95 0.30
N THR A 409 9.35 -7.76 1.37
CA THR A 409 9.74 -8.19 2.73
C THR A 409 9.93 -9.70 2.78
N ASN A 410 8.96 -10.46 2.23
CA ASN A 410 9.05 -11.91 2.17
C ASN A 410 10.17 -12.38 1.23
N LEU A 411 10.42 -11.65 0.14
CA LEU A 411 11.54 -11.94 -0.74
C LEU A 411 12.89 -11.80 -0.02
N ALA A 412 13.08 -10.73 0.77
CA ALA A 412 14.26 -10.53 1.59
C ALA A 412 14.43 -11.63 2.64
N MET A 413 13.34 -12.02 3.32
CA MET A 413 13.35 -13.14 4.25
C MET A 413 13.78 -14.45 3.56
N GLN A 414 13.24 -14.72 2.38
CA GLN A 414 13.56 -15.93 1.63
C GLN A 414 15.01 -15.94 1.14
N LYS A 415 15.54 -14.80 0.69
CA LYS A 415 16.95 -14.64 0.33
C LYS A 415 17.87 -14.89 1.54
N HIS A 416 17.54 -14.31 2.70
CA HIS A 416 18.30 -14.52 3.93
C HIS A 416 18.32 -16.00 4.33
N GLN A 417 17.15 -16.66 4.32
CA GLN A 417 17.03 -18.07 4.66
C GLN A 417 17.78 -18.97 3.67
N ALA A 418 17.75 -18.65 2.36
CA ALA A 418 18.53 -19.37 1.35
C ALA A 418 20.04 -19.29 1.62
N SER A 419 20.53 -18.15 2.16
CA SER A 419 21.94 -18.00 2.53
C SER A 419 22.33 -18.74 3.82
N VAL A 420 21.40 -18.91 4.78
CA VAL A 420 21.70 -19.53 6.08
C VAL A 420 21.57 -21.05 6.03
N ASP A 421 20.53 -21.55 5.37
CA ASP A 421 20.16 -22.96 5.51
C ASP A 421 21.01 -23.89 4.62
N ASN A 422 21.83 -23.37 3.70
CA ASN A 422 22.60 -24.14 2.70
C ASN A 422 21.76 -25.22 1.99
N ILE A 423 20.43 -25.03 1.91
CA ILE A 423 19.52 -26.01 1.32
C ILE A 423 19.68 -25.92 -0.19
N HIS A 424 20.34 -26.93 -0.76
CA HIS A 424 20.42 -27.09 -2.21
C HIS A 424 19.03 -27.37 -2.78
N GLY A 425 18.51 -26.45 -3.60
CA GLY A 425 17.23 -26.62 -4.26
C GLY A 425 16.33 -25.38 -4.28
N SER A 426 15.15 -25.53 -4.90
CA SER A 426 14.21 -24.43 -4.99
C SER A 426 13.32 -24.34 -3.75
N ARG A 427 13.36 -23.21 -3.05
CA ARG A 427 12.46 -22.91 -1.93
C ARG A 427 11.21 -22.22 -2.44
N ARG A 428 10.05 -22.58 -1.91
CA ARG A 428 8.75 -21.94 -2.23
C ARG A 428 8.19 -21.28 -0.98
N GLN A 429 7.55 -20.15 -1.12
CA GLN A 429 6.76 -19.49 -0.08
C GLN A 429 5.43 -19.07 -0.70
N TYR A 430 4.33 -19.29 0.02
CA TYR A 430 2.99 -18.98 -0.45
C TYR A 430 2.46 -17.75 0.29
N LEU A 431 2.26 -16.66 -0.47
CA LEU A 431 1.80 -15.38 0.02
C LEU A 431 0.28 -15.29 -0.23
N VAL A 432 -0.51 -15.38 0.84
CA VAL A 432 -1.98 -15.33 0.79
C VAL A 432 -2.42 -13.87 0.84
N MET A 433 -3.18 -13.43 -0.16
CA MET A 433 -3.53 -12.03 -0.39
C MET A 433 -5.06 -11.85 -0.40
N PRO A 434 -5.76 -12.10 0.73
CA PRO A 434 -7.23 -12.17 0.75
C PRO A 434 -7.91 -10.86 0.34
N HIS A 435 -7.31 -9.71 0.63
CA HIS A 435 -7.85 -8.38 0.30
C HIS A 435 -7.44 -7.86 -1.09
N PHE A 436 -6.71 -8.67 -1.88
CA PHE A 436 -6.37 -8.31 -3.25
C PHE A 436 -7.54 -8.67 -4.16
N LEU A 437 -8.38 -7.68 -4.44
CA LEU A 437 -9.61 -7.88 -5.19
C LEU A 437 -9.34 -7.73 -6.69
N SER A 438 -9.83 -8.70 -7.44
CA SER A 438 -9.66 -8.72 -8.88
C SER A 438 -10.51 -7.64 -9.53
N SER A 439 -9.92 -6.56 -10.03
CA SER A 439 -10.58 -5.65 -10.99
C SER A 439 -10.87 -6.34 -12.31
N SER A 440 -10.06 -7.36 -12.62
CA SER A 440 -10.14 -8.23 -13.78
C SER A 440 -9.38 -9.50 -13.45
N ALA A 441 -9.77 -10.64 -14.02
CA ALA A 441 -9.13 -11.94 -13.82
C ALA A 441 -7.58 -11.96 -13.96
N THR A 442 -6.99 -10.91 -14.54
CA THR A 442 -5.55 -10.75 -14.76
C THR A 442 -4.87 -9.75 -13.82
N SER A 443 -5.58 -9.10 -12.88
CA SER A 443 -5.00 -8.04 -12.04
C SER A 443 -3.84 -8.53 -11.17
N LEU A 444 -3.98 -9.70 -10.54
CA LEU A 444 -2.91 -10.33 -9.74
C LEU A 444 -1.72 -10.74 -10.63
N GLU A 445 -1.99 -11.19 -11.85
CA GLU A 445 -0.92 -11.50 -12.83
C GLU A 445 -0.19 -10.24 -13.29
N LYS A 446 -0.90 -9.13 -13.53
CA LYS A 446 -0.30 -7.83 -13.86
C LYS A 446 0.55 -7.33 -12.70
N PHE A 447 0.03 -7.38 -11.48
CA PHE A 447 0.77 -7.03 -10.26
C PHE A 447 2.06 -7.85 -10.14
N THR A 448 2.00 -9.18 -10.26
CA THR A 448 3.19 -10.03 -10.17
C THR A 448 4.17 -9.82 -11.32
N LYS A 449 3.71 -9.44 -12.52
CA LYS A 449 4.59 -9.00 -13.61
C LYS A 449 5.35 -7.74 -13.25
N GLU A 450 4.71 -6.76 -12.62
CA GLU A 450 5.41 -5.55 -12.15
C GLU A 450 6.42 -5.84 -11.05
N VAL A 451 6.09 -6.73 -10.10
CA VAL A 451 7.08 -7.22 -9.12
C VAL A 451 8.29 -7.84 -9.84
N MET A 452 8.05 -8.70 -10.85
CA MET A 452 9.13 -9.29 -11.64
C MET A 452 9.92 -8.26 -12.45
N ASN A 453 9.29 -7.18 -12.91
CA ASN A 453 9.98 -6.09 -13.60
C ASN A 453 10.98 -5.40 -12.66
N ILE A 454 10.58 -5.11 -11.42
CA ILE A 454 11.46 -4.55 -10.39
C ILE A 454 12.57 -5.56 -10.01
N VAL A 455 12.25 -6.84 -9.88
CA VAL A 455 13.24 -7.89 -9.59
C VAL A 455 14.35 -7.95 -10.65
N LYS A 456 14.00 -7.80 -11.94
CA LYS A 456 14.97 -7.85 -13.05
C LYS A 456 15.94 -6.68 -13.07
N THR A 457 15.57 -5.53 -12.49
CA THR A 457 16.50 -4.39 -12.38
C THR A 457 17.52 -4.57 -11.25
N LEU A 458 17.36 -5.60 -10.40
CA LEU A 458 18.22 -5.84 -9.24
C LEU A 458 19.14 -7.05 -9.52
N PRO A 459 20.45 -6.84 -9.74
CA PRO A 459 21.37 -7.90 -10.20
C PRO A 459 21.48 -9.10 -9.25
N ASP A 460 21.29 -8.88 -7.95
CA ASP A 460 21.34 -9.93 -6.93
C ASP A 460 20.07 -10.79 -6.87
N LEU A 461 18.99 -10.36 -7.53
CA LEU A 461 17.72 -11.07 -7.62
C LEU A 461 17.44 -11.61 -9.03
N ASP A 462 18.00 -11.00 -10.07
CA ASP A 462 17.75 -11.38 -11.45
C ASP A 462 18.09 -12.85 -11.71
N GLY A 463 17.17 -13.55 -12.37
CA GLY A 463 17.24 -15.00 -12.61
C GLY A 463 17.12 -15.91 -11.38
N ARG A 464 17.08 -15.38 -10.15
CA ARG A 464 16.98 -16.16 -8.90
C ARG A 464 15.56 -16.26 -8.36
N VAL A 465 14.67 -15.38 -8.80
CA VAL A 465 13.29 -15.32 -8.31
C VAL A 465 12.33 -15.72 -9.42
N LYS A 466 11.34 -16.55 -9.08
CA LYS A 466 10.21 -16.87 -9.93
C LYS A 466 8.93 -16.63 -9.14
N LEU A 467 8.01 -15.88 -9.74
CA LEU A 467 6.66 -15.69 -9.20
C LEU A 467 5.66 -16.48 -10.03
N SER A 468 4.71 -17.10 -9.35
CA SER A 468 3.52 -17.70 -9.95
C SER A 468 2.30 -17.36 -9.12
N THR A 469 1.12 -17.36 -9.74
CA THR A 469 -0.12 -16.91 -9.11
C THR A 469 -1.16 -18.04 -9.15
N PHE A 470 -1.97 -18.07 -8.10
CA PHE A 470 -3.22 -18.83 -8.03
C PHE A 470 -4.32 -17.84 -7.66
N HIS A 471 -5.45 -17.89 -8.34
CA HIS A 471 -6.50 -16.87 -8.18
C HIS A 471 -7.88 -17.46 -8.53
N PRO A 472 -8.97 -17.06 -7.86
CA PRO A 472 -10.32 -17.59 -8.14
C PRO A 472 -10.72 -17.55 -9.61
N GLU A 473 -10.35 -16.47 -10.29
CA GLU A 473 -10.69 -16.22 -11.69
C GLU A 473 -9.58 -16.61 -12.67
N HIS A 474 -8.58 -17.39 -12.23
CA HIS A 474 -7.45 -17.74 -13.10
C HIS A 474 -7.93 -18.46 -14.38
N VAL A 475 -7.35 -18.11 -15.53
CA VAL A 475 -7.74 -18.66 -16.85
C VAL A 475 -7.57 -20.17 -16.88
N GLN A 476 -6.40 -20.65 -16.43
CA GLN A 476 -6.10 -22.08 -16.23
C GLN A 476 -6.86 -22.63 -15.01
N GLN A 477 -7.64 -23.69 -15.21
CA GLN A 477 -8.54 -24.25 -14.19
C GLN A 477 -7.77 -24.83 -13.00
N GLU A 478 -6.62 -25.45 -13.25
CA GLU A 478 -5.72 -26.02 -12.26
C GLU A 478 -5.06 -24.97 -11.34
N ARG A 479 -5.14 -23.68 -11.70
CA ARG A 479 -4.63 -22.57 -10.89
C ARG A 479 -5.75 -21.76 -10.21
N ARG A 480 -7.00 -22.23 -10.31
CA ARG A 480 -8.14 -21.60 -9.63
C ARG A 480 -8.15 -21.98 -8.16
N SER A 481 -7.59 -21.07 -7.36
CA SER A 481 -7.61 -21.14 -5.90
C SER A 481 -8.82 -20.41 -5.35
N PRO A 482 -9.40 -20.80 -4.20
CA PRO A 482 -10.48 -20.05 -3.55
C PRO A 482 -10.05 -18.63 -3.14
N LEU A 483 -8.74 -18.36 -3.06
CA LEU A 483 -8.18 -17.08 -2.65
C LEU A 483 -7.02 -16.67 -3.57
N PRO A 484 -6.71 -15.36 -3.70
CA PRO A 484 -5.50 -14.88 -4.35
C PRO A 484 -4.25 -15.34 -3.58
N ILE A 485 -3.35 -16.07 -4.25
CA ILE A 485 -2.09 -16.57 -3.68
C ILE A 485 -0.95 -16.29 -4.66
N ILE A 486 0.16 -15.74 -4.17
CA ILE A 486 1.41 -15.60 -4.91
C ILE A 486 2.38 -16.66 -4.38
N CYS A 487 2.84 -17.57 -5.24
CA CYS A 487 3.93 -18.48 -4.94
C CYS A 487 5.26 -17.83 -5.34
N LEU A 488 6.03 -17.45 -4.32
CA LEU A 488 7.40 -16.98 -4.43
C LEU A 488 8.36 -18.16 -4.44
N GLN A 489 9.07 -18.36 -5.53
CA GLN A 489 10.06 -19.42 -5.67
C GLN A 489 11.46 -18.83 -5.80
N TRP A 490 12.33 -19.15 -4.85
CA TRP A 490 13.76 -18.88 -4.96
C TRP A 490 14.43 -20.05 -5.64
N THR A 491 15.12 -19.79 -6.74
CA THR A 491 15.97 -20.75 -7.44
C THR A 491 17.41 -20.35 -7.20
N GLU A 492 18.19 -21.24 -6.60
CA GLU A 492 19.64 -21.13 -6.69
C GLU A 492 20.00 -21.10 -8.18
N GLY A 493 20.47 -19.95 -8.65
CA GLY A 493 20.96 -19.85 -10.01
C GLY A 493 22.08 -20.87 -10.17
N ASN A 494 22.15 -21.52 -11.33
CA ASN A 494 23.44 -22.00 -11.82
C ASN A 494 24.31 -20.74 -11.93
N MET A 495 24.98 -20.35 -10.84
CA MET A 495 26.09 -19.43 -10.93
C MET A 495 27.03 -20.10 -11.93
N LYS A 496 27.04 -19.59 -13.17
CA LYS A 496 28.16 -19.90 -14.05
C LYS A 496 29.38 -19.41 -13.28
N PRO A 497 30.31 -20.31 -12.93
CA PRO A 497 31.51 -19.92 -12.21
C PRO A 497 32.30 -18.86 -12.97
#